data_AF-A0A1Q3DJI1-F1
#
_entry.id   AF-A0A1Q3DJI1-F1
#
_cell.length_a   1.000
_cell.length_b   1.000
_cell.length_c   1.000
_cell.angle_alpha   90.00
_cell.angle_beta   90.00
_cell.angle_gamma   90.00
#
_symmetry.space_group_name_H-M   'P 1'
#
loop_
_entity.id
_entity.type
_entity.pdbx_description
1 polymer ?
#
loop_
_entity_poly.entity_id
_entity_poly.type
_entity_poly.pdbx_seq_one_letter_code
_entity_poly.pdbx_strand_id
1 'polypeptide(L)'
;KVDELDKAISVASRDPSWYGINEVELEKRRRWTSTARAQVAAVKKAVLSGKDLNGIGATGVNEARRELMRIPNSHQTDRSNLYTAQDDDDFIASESDRQFLLIKQQDEELDELSASVERIGGVGLTIHEELLAHEKIIDDLGMEMDSTSNRLDFVQKKVAMVMKKAGVKGQLMMILFLLLLFIILFVLVFLT
;
A
#
# COMPACT_ATOMS: atom_id res chain seq x y z
N LYS A 1 -8.48 -0.26 -3.75
CA LYS A 1 -7.21 -0.13 -4.50
C LYS A 1 -7.42 0.19 -5.99
N VAL A 2 -8.01 -0.66 -6.85
CA VAL A 2 -8.27 -0.25 -8.27
C VAL A 2 -9.46 0.72 -8.39
N ASP A 3 -10.50 0.55 -7.57
CA ASP A 3 -11.69 1.41 -7.58
C ASP A 3 -11.42 2.83 -7.06
N GLU A 4 -10.42 2.98 -6.18
CA GLU A 4 -9.96 4.29 -5.69
C GLU A 4 -9.21 5.06 -6.78
N LEU A 5 -8.48 4.38 -7.66
CA LEU A 5 -7.85 4.99 -8.82
C LEU A 5 -8.87 5.50 -9.84
N ASP A 6 -9.94 4.75 -10.06
CA ASP A 6 -11.05 5.15 -10.95
C ASP A 6 -11.74 6.41 -10.40
N LYS A 7 -11.92 6.46 -9.07
CA LYS A 7 -12.44 7.64 -8.36
C LYS A 7 -11.49 8.84 -8.46
N ALA A 8 -10.19 8.62 -8.31
CA ALA A 8 -9.18 9.67 -8.43
C ALA A 8 -9.12 10.25 -9.85
N ILE A 9 -9.23 9.42 -10.89
CA ILE A 9 -9.29 9.85 -12.29
C ILE A 9 -10.58 10.63 -12.56
N SER A 10 -11.71 10.21 -12.00
CA SER A 10 -13.01 10.92 -12.12
C SER A 10 -13.02 12.28 -11.42
N VAL A 11 -12.32 12.42 -10.30
CA VAL A 11 -12.15 13.71 -9.61
C VAL A 11 -11.18 14.61 -10.37
N ALA A 12 -10.06 14.06 -10.83
CA ALA A 12 -9.08 14.78 -11.64
C ALA A 12 -9.66 15.25 -13.00
N SER A 13 -10.62 14.51 -13.57
CA SER A 13 -11.28 14.91 -14.82
C SER A 13 -12.26 16.07 -14.67
N ARG A 14 -12.73 16.37 -13.45
CA ARG A 14 -13.65 17.48 -13.19
C ARG A 14 -12.95 18.83 -13.15
N ASP A 15 -11.75 18.90 -12.58
CA ASP A 15 -10.95 20.12 -12.51
C ASP A 15 -9.46 19.85 -12.83
N PRO A 16 -9.12 19.59 -14.11
CA PRO A 16 -7.76 19.19 -14.50
C PRO A 16 -6.69 20.25 -14.19
N SER A 17 -7.06 21.54 -14.28
CA SER A 17 -6.17 22.68 -14.05
C SER A 17 -5.71 22.81 -12.59
N TRP A 18 -6.50 22.33 -11.63
CA TRP A 18 -6.14 22.34 -10.20
C TRP A 18 -5.03 21.33 -9.89
N TYR A 19 -4.92 20.27 -10.69
CA TYR A 19 -3.96 19.19 -10.50
C TYR A 19 -2.80 19.24 -11.49
N GLY A 20 -2.79 20.20 -12.43
CA GLY A 20 -1.74 20.32 -13.45
C GLY A 20 -1.68 19.13 -14.41
N ILE A 21 -2.79 18.42 -14.61
CA ILE A 21 -2.86 17.20 -15.43
C ILE A 21 -3.47 17.55 -16.79
N ASN A 22 -2.82 17.10 -17.87
CA ASN A 22 -3.30 17.31 -19.25
C ASN A 22 -4.30 16.23 -19.67
N GLU A 23 -5.23 16.54 -20.57
CA GLU A 23 -6.27 15.61 -21.06
C GLU A 23 -5.68 14.31 -21.65
N VAL A 24 -4.58 14.43 -22.40
CA VAL A 24 -3.87 13.29 -22.99
C VAL A 24 -3.29 12.35 -21.90
N GLU A 25 -2.90 12.91 -20.76
CA GLU A 25 -2.40 12.13 -19.63
C GLU A 25 -3.55 11.46 -18.87
N LEU A 26 -4.67 12.15 -18.72
CA LEU A 26 -5.89 11.63 -18.11
C LEU A 26 -6.43 10.42 -18.90
N GLU A 27 -6.43 10.49 -20.24
CA GLU A 27 -6.80 9.36 -21.09
C GLU A 27 -5.86 8.16 -20.94
N LYS A 28 -4.55 8.39 -20.85
CA LYS A 28 -3.57 7.33 -20.60
C LYS A 28 -3.83 6.65 -19.25
N ARG A 29 -4.09 7.43 -18.20
CA ARG A 29 -4.43 6.93 -16.87
C ARG A 29 -5.73 6.12 -16.91
N ARG A 30 -6.76 6.61 -17.60
CA ARG A 30 -8.04 5.89 -17.79
C ARG A 30 -7.85 4.53 -18.48
N ARG A 31 -7.07 4.47 -19.56
CA ARG A 31 -6.79 3.22 -20.29
C ARG A 31 -6.02 2.21 -19.44
N TRP A 32 -5.01 2.69 -18.71
CA TRP A 32 -4.22 1.85 -17.82
C TRP A 32 -5.09 1.27 -16.69
N THR A 33 -5.91 2.08 -16.03
CA THR A 33 -6.80 1.64 -14.94
C THR A 33 -7.82 0.60 -15.43
N SER A 34 -8.38 0.78 -16.64
CA SER A 34 -9.29 -0.20 -17.25
C SER A 34 -8.58 -1.55 -17.50
N THR A 35 -7.36 -1.50 -18.04
CA THR A 35 -6.56 -2.70 -18.31
C THR A 35 -6.18 -3.43 -17.02
N ALA A 36 -5.77 -2.70 -15.98
CA ALA A 36 -5.46 -3.26 -14.67
C ALA A 36 -6.67 -3.93 -14.02
N ARG A 37 -7.87 -3.32 -14.13
CA ARG A 37 -9.13 -3.93 -13.64
C ARG A 37 -9.41 -5.26 -14.36
N ALA A 38 -9.23 -5.30 -15.67
CA ALA A 38 -9.44 -6.53 -16.46
C ALA A 38 -8.46 -7.65 -16.06
N GLN A 39 -7.18 -7.32 -15.84
CA GLN A 39 -6.18 -8.29 -15.39
C GLN A 39 -6.48 -8.82 -13.98
N VAL A 40 -6.84 -7.95 -13.04
CA VAL A 40 -7.21 -8.37 -11.68
C VAL A 40 -8.45 -9.26 -11.68
N ALA A 41 -9.44 -8.96 -12.53
CA ALA A 41 -10.62 -9.81 -12.70
C ALA A 41 -10.26 -11.19 -13.27
N ALA A 42 -9.36 -11.24 -14.26
CA ALA A 42 -8.88 -12.48 -14.86
C ALA A 42 -8.09 -13.34 -13.84
N VAL A 43 -7.18 -12.72 -13.07
CA VAL A 43 -6.43 -13.41 -12.00
C VAL A 43 -7.37 -13.90 -10.90
N LYS A 44 -8.33 -13.08 -10.46
CA LYS A 44 -9.33 -13.48 -9.47
C LYS A 44 -10.14 -14.69 -9.97
N LYS A 45 -10.54 -14.71 -11.25
CA LYS A 45 -11.25 -15.83 -11.84
C LYS A 45 -10.38 -17.09 -11.90
N ALA A 46 -9.12 -16.97 -12.32
CA ALA A 46 -8.17 -18.09 -12.36
C ALA A 46 -7.91 -18.68 -10.96
N VAL A 47 -7.74 -17.83 -9.95
CA VAL A 47 -7.56 -18.26 -8.55
C VAL A 47 -8.81 -18.95 -8.01
N LEU A 48 -10.01 -18.43 -8.30
CA LEU A 48 -11.26 -19.06 -7.87
C LEU A 48 -11.47 -20.42 -8.56
N SER A 49 -11.23 -20.52 -9.87
CA SER A 49 -11.29 -21.80 -10.58
C SER A 49 -10.22 -22.80 -10.14
N GLY A 50 -9.03 -22.35 -9.72
CA GLY A 50 -8.01 -23.22 -9.11
C GLY A 50 -8.37 -23.66 -7.68
N LYS A 51 -9.15 -22.84 -6.95
CA LYS A 51 -9.60 -23.14 -5.58
C LYS A 51 -10.68 -24.22 -5.53
N ASP A 52 -11.56 -24.28 -6.54
CA ASP A 52 -12.59 -25.33 -6.64
C ASP A 52 -11.99 -26.73 -6.88
N LEU A 53 -10.78 -26.82 -7.46
CA LEU A 53 -10.03 -28.07 -7.62
C LEU A 53 -9.22 -28.45 -6.37
N ASN A 54 -8.80 -27.47 -5.56
CA ASN A 54 -7.94 -27.71 -4.39
C ASN A 54 -8.73 -27.99 -3.09
N GLY A 55 -10.05 -27.78 -3.09
CA GLY A 55 -10.94 -28.07 -1.95
C GLY A 55 -11.17 -29.56 -1.66
N ILE A 56 -10.75 -30.47 -2.56
CA ILE A 56 -10.88 -31.92 -2.41
C ILE A 56 -9.54 -32.58 -1.96
N GLY A 57 -8.42 -31.83 -1.98
CA GLY A 57 -7.08 -32.37 -1.74
C GLY A 57 -6.72 -32.72 -0.29
N ALA A 58 -7.48 -32.22 0.70
CA ALA A 58 -7.15 -32.46 2.11
C ALA A 58 -7.61 -33.83 2.65
N THR A 59 -8.58 -34.49 2.00
CA THR A 59 -9.08 -35.82 2.41
C THR A 59 -8.37 -36.96 1.67
N GLY A 60 -7.97 -36.77 0.41
CA GLY A 60 -7.35 -37.82 -0.41
C GLY A 60 -5.92 -38.22 0.00
N VAL A 61 -5.11 -37.28 0.49
CA VAL A 61 -3.71 -37.57 0.90
C VAL A 61 -3.65 -38.43 2.16
N ASN A 62 -4.60 -38.25 3.08
CA ASN A 62 -4.69 -39.07 4.30
C ASN A 62 -5.18 -40.50 4.01
N GLU A 63 -6.03 -40.68 3.00
CA GLU A 63 -6.52 -42.01 2.58
C GLU A 63 -5.45 -42.78 1.80
N ALA A 64 -4.76 -42.13 0.84
CA ALA A 64 -3.67 -42.75 0.08
C ALA A 64 -2.49 -43.15 0.99
N ARG A 65 -2.17 -42.33 2.00
CA ARG A 65 -1.16 -42.66 3.02
C ARG A 65 -1.61 -43.77 3.98
N ARG A 66 -2.92 -43.95 4.16
CA ARG A 66 -3.50 -45.06 4.95
C ARG A 66 -3.45 -46.38 4.20
N GLU A 67 -3.67 -46.37 2.89
CA GLU A 67 -3.59 -47.58 2.07
C GLU A 67 -2.14 -48.08 1.92
N LEU A 68 -1.17 -47.17 1.82
CA LEU A 68 0.26 -47.49 1.74
C LEU A 68 0.88 -48.02 3.06
N MET A 69 0.20 -47.88 4.21
CA MET A 69 0.63 -48.45 5.50
C MET A 69 -0.08 -49.75 5.87
N ARG A 70 -0.97 -50.27 5.00
CA ARG A 70 -1.66 -51.54 5.23
C ARG A 70 -0.78 -52.71 4.76
N ILE A 71 0.03 -53.22 5.68
CA ILE A 71 0.83 -54.43 5.49
C ILE A 71 -0.10 -55.62 5.15
N PRO A 72 0.03 -56.29 4.00
CA PRO A 72 -0.68 -57.54 3.73
C PRO A 72 0.02 -58.66 4.52
N ASN A 73 -0.57 -59.04 5.64
CA ASN A 73 -0.12 -60.21 6.38
C ASN A 73 -0.61 -61.47 5.64
N SER A 74 0.28 -62.11 4.89
CA SER A 74 0.02 -63.38 4.20
C SER A 74 1.17 -64.35 4.50
N HIS A 75 0.98 -65.11 5.56
CA HIS A 75 1.78 -66.27 5.91
C HIS A 75 1.39 -67.44 4.97
N GLN A 76 2.37 -68.24 4.54
CA GLN A 76 2.32 -69.32 3.51
C GLN A 76 2.47 -68.77 2.09
N THR A 77 3.48 -69.13 1.30
CA THR A 77 3.73 -70.52 0.86
C THR A 77 5.17 -70.69 0.34
N ASP A 78 5.67 -71.91 0.55
CA ASP A 78 6.82 -72.57 -0.05
C ASP A 78 7.25 -72.13 -1.47
N ARG A 79 8.58 -71.98 -1.62
CA ARG A 79 9.41 -72.41 -2.76
C ARG A 79 8.93 -72.11 -4.20
N SER A 80 9.13 -70.87 -4.68
CA SER A 80 9.29 -70.60 -6.14
C SER A 80 9.83 -69.20 -6.54
N ASN A 81 10.55 -68.45 -5.69
CA ASN A 81 10.83 -67.01 -5.92
C ASN A 81 12.27 -66.63 -6.33
N LEU A 82 12.99 -67.43 -7.12
CA LEU A 82 14.34 -67.00 -7.59
C LEU A 82 14.29 -66.06 -8.81
N TYR A 83 13.15 -65.94 -9.50
CA TYR A 83 12.98 -65.02 -10.64
C TYR A 83 12.32 -63.68 -10.28
N THR A 84 11.65 -63.59 -9.12
CA THR A 84 10.95 -62.36 -8.68
C THR A 84 11.89 -61.37 -7.98
N ALA A 85 12.93 -61.85 -7.30
CA ALA A 85 13.88 -61.00 -6.58
C ALA A 85 14.74 -60.10 -7.50
N GLN A 86 14.93 -60.50 -8.77
CA GLN A 86 15.74 -59.75 -9.73
C GLN A 86 14.96 -58.58 -10.37
N ASP A 87 13.63 -58.70 -10.51
CA ASP A 87 12.74 -57.61 -10.93
C ASP A 87 12.52 -56.59 -9.81
N ASP A 88 12.49 -57.04 -8.54
CA ASP A 88 12.35 -56.15 -7.38
C ASP A 88 13.57 -55.25 -7.18
N ASP A 89 14.78 -55.75 -7.45
CA ASP A 89 16.03 -54.97 -7.34
C ASP A 89 16.12 -53.88 -8.43
N ASP A 90 15.72 -54.17 -9.67
CA ASP A 90 15.73 -53.19 -10.78
C ASP A 90 14.64 -52.12 -10.58
N PHE A 91 13.47 -52.53 -10.07
CA PHE A 91 12.42 -51.60 -9.68
C PHE A 91 12.87 -50.68 -8.53
N ILE A 92 13.50 -51.21 -7.49
CA ILE A 92 14.03 -50.43 -6.36
C ILE A 92 15.15 -49.48 -6.79
N ALA A 93 16.05 -49.92 -7.67
CA ALA A 93 17.09 -49.06 -8.24
C ALA A 93 16.48 -47.89 -9.04
N SER A 94 15.47 -48.16 -9.87
CA SER A 94 14.79 -47.14 -10.66
C SER A 94 14.00 -46.12 -9.82
N GLU A 95 13.36 -46.57 -8.72
CA GLU A 95 12.68 -45.69 -7.75
C GLU A 95 13.68 -44.85 -6.96
N SER A 96 14.81 -45.44 -6.56
CA SER A 96 15.93 -44.74 -5.90
C SER A 96 16.45 -43.58 -6.76
N ASP A 97 16.71 -43.83 -8.04
CA ASP A 97 17.21 -42.81 -8.97
C ASP A 97 16.19 -41.68 -9.17
N ARG A 98 14.90 -42.03 -9.21
CA ARG A 98 13.82 -41.05 -9.30
C ARG A 98 13.71 -40.19 -8.04
N GLN A 99 13.81 -40.79 -6.85
CA GLN A 99 13.82 -40.06 -5.59
C GLN A 99 15.05 -39.15 -5.46
N PHE A 100 16.21 -39.60 -5.93
CA PHE A 100 17.44 -38.81 -5.93
C PHE A 100 17.32 -37.55 -6.81
N LEU A 101 16.74 -37.67 -8.01
CA LEU A 101 16.49 -36.52 -8.88
C LEU A 101 15.51 -35.52 -8.27
N LEU A 102 14.49 -36.02 -7.55
CA LEU A 102 13.47 -35.19 -6.91
C LEU A 102 14.06 -34.41 -5.72
N ILE A 103 14.90 -35.06 -4.90
CA ILE A 103 15.66 -34.40 -3.83
C ILE A 103 16.58 -33.32 -4.40
N LYS A 104 17.27 -33.61 -5.51
CA LYS A 104 18.16 -32.64 -6.15
C LYS A 104 17.41 -31.40 -6.66
N GLN A 105 16.22 -31.58 -7.24
CA GLN A 105 15.36 -30.47 -7.65
C GLN A 105 14.90 -29.64 -6.45
N GLN A 106 14.52 -30.27 -5.35
CA GLN A 106 14.13 -29.57 -4.13
C GLN A 106 15.28 -28.77 -3.53
N ASP A 107 16.50 -29.32 -3.51
CA ASP A 107 17.67 -28.59 -3.01
C ASP A 107 17.94 -27.34 -3.86
N GLU A 108 17.80 -27.43 -5.19
CA GLU A 108 17.95 -26.28 -6.09
C GLU A 108 16.86 -25.21 -5.85
N GLU A 109 15.61 -25.62 -5.60
CA GLU A 109 14.53 -24.71 -5.22
C GLU A 109 14.78 -24.05 -3.84
N LEU A 110 15.35 -24.79 -2.89
CA LEU A 110 15.68 -24.27 -1.56
C LEU A 110 16.85 -23.27 -1.60
N ASP A 111 17.84 -23.48 -2.46
CA ASP A 111 18.92 -22.52 -2.68
C ASP A 111 18.39 -21.21 -3.30
N GLU A 112 17.47 -21.31 -4.26
CA GLU A 112 16.81 -20.12 -4.83
C GLU A 112 15.94 -19.39 -3.79
N LEU A 113 15.23 -20.16 -2.95
CA LEU A 113 14.46 -19.60 -1.84
C LEU A 113 15.37 -18.92 -0.82
N SER A 114 16.50 -19.52 -0.47
CA SER A 114 17.50 -18.97 0.45
C SER A 114 18.05 -17.64 -0.07
N ALA A 115 18.43 -17.59 -1.35
CA ALA A 115 18.87 -16.35 -2.00
C ALA A 115 17.75 -15.29 -2.03
N SER A 116 16.49 -15.70 -2.17
CA SER A 116 15.34 -14.80 -2.11
C SER A 116 15.12 -14.25 -0.70
N VAL A 117 15.27 -15.08 0.33
CA VAL A 117 15.17 -14.67 1.74
C VAL A 117 16.29 -13.70 2.10
N GLU A 118 17.51 -13.92 1.65
CA GLU A 118 18.63 -12.99 1.85
C GLU A 118 18.34 -11.61 1.23
N ARG A 119 17.85 -11.59 -0.02
CA ARG A 119 17.42 -10.34 -0.68
C ARG A 119 16.30 -9.63 0.09
N ILE A 120 15.29 -10.37 0.55
CA ILE A 120 14.19 -9.82 1.35
C ILE A 120 14.72 -9.28 2.69
N GLY A 121 15.67 -9.96 3.32
CA GLY A 121 16.33 -9.50 4.53
C GLY A 121 17.07 -8.17 4.31
N GLY A 122 17.80 -8.06 3.20
CA GLY A 122 18.45 -6.81 2.79
C GLY A 122 17.46 -5.66 2.59
N VAL A 123 16.36 -5.91 1.86
CA VAL A 123 15.28 -4.92 1.68
C VAL A 123 14.64 -4.55 3.03
N GLY A 124 14.46 -5.51 3.93
CA GLY A 124 13.92 -5.27 5.28
C GLY A 124 14.80 -4.34 6.11
N LEU A 125 16.13 -4.50 6.04
CA LEU A 125 17.09 -3.60 6.68
C LEU A 125 17.01 -2.19 6.10
N THR A 126 16.95 -2.06 4.77
CA THR A 126 16.79 -0.74 4.12
C THR A 126 15.48 -0.06 4.53
N ILE A 127 14.37 -0.80 4.59
CA ILE A 127 13.09 -0.26 5.06
C ILE A 127 13.20 0.22 6.51
N HIS A 128 13.90 -0.53 7.37
CA HIS A 128 14.10 -0.13 8.76
C HIS A 128 14.89 1.19 8.87
N GLU A 129 15.97 1.33 8.10
CA GLU A 129 16.76 2.56 8.06
C GLU A 129 15.94 3.75 7.55
N GLU A 130 15.14 3.57 6.49
CA GLU A 130 14.26 4.60 5.96
C GLU A 130 13.18 5.01 6.98
N LEU A 131 12.64 4.05 7.76
CA LEU A 131 11.69 4.35 8.83
C LEU A 131 12.31 5.21 9.94
N LEU A 132 13.56 4.93 10.33
CA LEU A 132 14.29 5.78 11.29
C LEU A 132 14.56 7.17 10.72
N ALA A 133 14.88 7.27 9.42
CA ALA A 133 15.05 8.55 8.75
C ALA A 133 13.72 9.34 8.72
N HIS A 134 12.61 8.67 8.41
CA HIS A 134 11.27 9.26 8.44
C HIS A 134 10.85 9.71 9.85
N GLU A 135 11.17 8.95 10.91
CA GLU A 135 10.90 9.35 12.29
C GLU A 135 11.55 10.70 12.60
N LYS A 136 12.81 10.89 12.20
CA LYS A 136 13.52 12.16 12.35
C LYS A 136 12.86 13.29 11.56
N ILE A 137 12.46 13.04 10.31
CA ILE A 137 11.78 14.05 9.47
C ILE A 137 10.44 14.46 10.10
N ILE A 138 9.71 13.53 10.70
CA ILE A 138 8.45 13.80 11.39
C ILE A 138 8.68 14.67 12.63
N ASP A 139 9.73 14.40 13.41
CA ASP A 139 10.08 15.21 14.57
C ASP A 139 10.46 16.65 14.15
N ASP A 140 11.30 16.79 13.12
CA ASP A 140 11.68 18.09 12.54
C ASP A 140 10.44 18.85 12.02
N LEU A 141 9.52 18.16 11.34
CA LEU A 141 8.25 18.73 10.87
C LEU A 141 7.36 19.15 12.05
N GLY A 142 7.34 18.39 13.14
CA GLY A 142 6.65 18.74 14.37
C GLY A 142 7.16 20.04 14.97
N MET A 143 8.48 20.19 15.08
CA MET A 143 9.13 21.42 15.55
C MET A 143 8.81 22.62 14.64
N GLU A 144 8.85 22.44 13.32
CA GLU A 144 8.53 23.50 12.37
C GLU A 144 7.04 23.89 12.45
N MET A 145 6.15 22.92 12.61
CA MET A 145 4.72 23.13 12.81
C MET A 145 4.44 23.92 14.10
N ASP A 146 5.09 23.59 15.20
CA ASP A 146 4.97 24.33 16.47
C ASP A 146 5.45 25.79 16.30
N SER A 147 6.56 26.00 15.59
CA SER A 147 7.05 27.34 15.28
C SER A 147 6.05 28.13 14.43
N THR A 148 5.40 27.47 13.46
CA THR A 148 4.39 28.06 12.58
C THR A 148 3.11 28.38 13.37
N SER A 149 2.70 27.48 14.27
CA SER A 149 1.57 27.69 15.20
C SER A 149 1.79 28.93 16.06
N ASN A 150 2.98 29.09 16.65
CA ASN A 150 3.33 30.27 17.45
C ASN A 150 3.31 31.56 16.61
N ARG A 151 3.79 31.52 15.36
CA ARG A 151 3.72 32.67 14.43
C ARG A 151 2.28 33.00 14.07
N LEU A 152 1.45 31.99 13.80
CA LEU A 152 0.04 32.15 13.50
C LEU A 152 -0.72 32.74 14.69
N ASP A 153 -0.48 32.28 15.91
CA ASP A 153 -1.08 32.86 17.13
C ASP A 153 -0.70 34.34 17.29
N PHE A 154 0.56 34.70 17.00
CA PHE A 154 0.99 36.10 17.00
C PHE A 154 0.28 36.94 15.93
N VAL A 155 0.15 36.40 14.71
CA VAL A 155 -0.60 37.06 13.62
C VAL A 155 -2.07 37.22 14.02
N GLN A 156 -2.69 36.19 14.58
CA GLN A 156 -4.07 36.21 15.05
C GLN A 156 -4.26 37.28 16.14
N LYS A 157 -3.35 37.37 17.11
CA LYS A 157 -3.34 38.42 18.14
C LYS A 157 -3.19 39.81 17.54
N LYS A 158 -2.32 39.99 16.53
CA LYS A 158 -2.17 41.26 15.81
C LYS A 158 -3.43 41.65 15.06
N VAL A 159 -4.05 40.72 14.35
CA VAL A 159 -5.33 40.95 13.66
C VAL A 159 -6.41 41.34 14.66
N ALA A 160 -6.53 40.63 15.79
CA ALA A 160 -7.47 40.97 16.85
C ALA A 160 -7.21 42.37 17.44
N MET A 161 -5.94 42.75 17.64
CA MET A 161 -5.59 44.11 18.08
C MET A 161 -5.93 45.17 17.03
N VAL A 162 -5.69 44.91 15.74
CA VAL A 162 -6.06 45.84 14.66
C VAL A 162 -7.58 46.00 14.58
N MET A 163 -8.34 44.91 14.67
CA MET A 163 -9.81 44.98 14.72
C MET A 163 -10.29 45.78 15.93
N LYS A 164 -9.66 45.61 17.11
CA LYS A 164 -9.98 46.38 18.30
C LYS A 164 -9.63 47.86 18.16
N LYS A 165 -8.49 48.19 17.53
CA LYS A 165 -8.01 49.57 17.33
C LYS A 165 -8.77 50.31 16.23
N ALA A 166 -9.21 49.60 15.19
CA ALA A 166 -10.17 50.08 14.19
C ALA A 166 -11.61 50.15 14.74
N GLY A 167 -11.82 49.74 15.99
CA GLY A 167 -13.12 49.74 16.65
C GLY A 167 -13.69 51.14 16.87
N VAL A 168 -14.98 51.14 17.25
CA VAL A 168 -15.89 52.30 17.34
C VAL A 168 -15.26 53.54 17.98
N LYS A 169 -14.41 53.41 19.00
CA LYS A 169 -13.77 54.55 19.69
C LYS A 169 -12.82 55.35 18.79
N GLY A 170 -12.03 54.68 17.94
CA GLY A 170 -11.12 55.35 17.01
C GLY A 170 -11.87 56.04 15.88
N GLN A 171 -12.88 55.36 15.32
CA GLN A 171 -13.76 55.94 14.31
C GLN A 171 -14.57 57.12 14.86
N LEU A 172 -15.07 57.04 16.09
CA LEU A 172 -15.84 58.12 16.71
C LEU A 172 -14.96 59.35 17.01
N MET A 173 -13.71 59.16 17.44
CA MET A 173 -12.73 60.26 17.56
C MET A 173 -12.42 60.90 16.20
N MET A 174 -12.28 60.09 15.14
CA MET A 174 -12.07 60.59 13.77
C MET A 174 -13.27 61.41 13.28
N ILE A 175 -14.50 60.92 13.51
CA ILE A 175 -15.74 61.63 13.16
C ILE A 175 -15.84 62.96 13.91
N LEU A 176 -15.53 62.97 15.22
CA LEU A 176 -15.58 64.18 16.04
C LEU A 176 -14.56 65.23 15.55
N PHE A 177 -13.34 64.80 15.22
CA PHE A 177 -12.32 65.67 14.63
C PHE A 177 -12.77 66.25 13.26
N LEU A 178 -13.32 65.41 12.38
CA LEU A 178 -13.86 65.87 11.09
C LEU A 178 -15.00 66.87 11.26
N LEU A 179 -15.91 66.65 12.22
CA LEU A 179 -17.02 67.56 12.52
C LEU A 179 -16.53 68.92 13.00
N LEU A 180 -15.52 68.94 13.88
CA LEU A 180 -14.95 70.19 14.40
C LEU A 180 -14.28 70.97 13.26
N LEU A 181 -13.50 70.30 12.41
CA LEU A 181 -12.90 70.91 11.22
C LEU A 181 -13.97 71.48 10.28
N PHE A 182 -15.06 70.73 10.04
CA PHE A 182 -16.19 71.19 9.24
C PHE A 182 -16.84 72.46 9.82
N ILE A 183 -17.05 72.54 11.14
CA ILE A 183 -17.58 73.74 11.80
C ILE A 183 -16.65 74.94 11.60
N ILE A 184 -15.34 74.77 11.77
CA ILE A 184 -14.37 75.85 11.54
C ILE A 184 -14.45 76.35 10.10
N LEU A 185 -14.48 75.43 9.13
CA LEU A 185 -14.56 75.77 7.71
C LEU A 185 -15.89 76.47 7.39
N PHE A 186 -17.00 75.99 7.94
CA PHE A 186 -18.31 76.62 7.79
C PHE A 186 -18.32 78.05 8.31
N VAL A 187 -17.83 78.28 9.54
CA VAL A 187 -17.73 79.63 10.11
C VAL A 187 -16.82 80.51 9.26
N LEU A 188 -15.66 80.01 8.84
CA LEU A 188 -14.73 80.77 8.01
C LEU A 188 -15.38 81.19 6.68
N VAL A 189 -16.15 80.31 6.03
CA VAL A 189 -16.84 80.58 4.75
C VAL A 189 -18.04 81.50 4.89
N PHE A 190 -18.79 81.45 5.99
CA PHE A 190 -19.97 82.31 6.18
C PHE A 190 -19.64 83.68 6.80
N LEU A 191 -18.51 83.79 7.51
CA LEU A 191 -18.07 85.01 8.19
C LEU A 191 -17.03 85.79 7.35
N THR A 192 -16.40 85.14 6.37
CA THR A 192 -15.64 85.78 5.28
C THR A 192 -16.59 86.09 4.13
#